data_AF-A0A0Q8J351-F1
#
_entry.id   AF-A0A0Q8J351-F1
#
_cell.length_a   1.000
_cell.length_b   1.000
_cell.length_c   1.000
_cell.angle_alpha   90.00
_cell.angle_beta   90.00
_cell.angle_gamma   90.00
#
_symmetry.space_group_name_H-M   'P 1'
#
loop_
_entity.id
_entity.type
_entity.pdbx_description
1 polymer ?
#
loop_
_entity_poly.entity_id
_entity_poly.type
_entity_poly.pdbx_seq_one_letter_code
_entity_poly.pdbx_strand_id
1 'polypeptide(L)' 'MLDAADTGGRIDAIYLLVRLRLQIAAADGVEGFVAEIVAALSPVRVAQIVPGATVKVRVDPLSREVVLDQPRT' A
#
# COMPACT_ATOMS: atom_id res chain seq x y z
N MET A 1 8.16 -9.30 -2.60
CA MET A 1 9.12 -8.17 -2.61
C MET A 1 8.32 -6.89 -2.70
N LEU A 2 8.54 -5.95 -1.78
CA LEU A 2 7.82 -4.68 -1.69
C LEU A 2 8.72 -3.57 -2.25
N ASP A 3 8.21 -2.78 -3.20
CA ASP A 3 8.92 -1.62 -3.77
C ASP A 3 8.06 -0.36 -3.58
N ALA A 4 8.69 0.78 -3.27
CA ALA A 4 8.04 2.02 -2.89
C ALA A 4 8.72 3.23 -3.53
N ALA A 5 7.99 4.02 -4.31
CA ALA A 5 8.50 5.22 -4.98
C ALA A 5 7.57 6.42 -4.77
N ASP A 6 8.12 7.56 -4.34
CA ASP A 6 7.38 8.83 -4.23
C ASP A 6 6.92 9.29 -5.63
N THR A 7 5.63 9.62 -5.77
CA THR A 7 5.05 10.08 -7.04
C THR A 7 5.16 11.60 -7.22
N GLY A 8 5.68 12.34 -6.23
CA GLY A 8 5.82 13.80 -6.26
C GLY A 8 4.51 14.57 -6.07
N GLY A 9 3.38 13.86 -5.90
CA GLY A 9 2.07 14.44 -5.64
C GLY A 9 1.75 14.48 -4.14
N ARG A 10 0.96 15.46 -3.71
CA ARG A 10 0.57 15.64 -2.31
C ARG A 10 -0.96 15.77 -2.23
N ILE A 11 -1.57 15.22 -1.19
CA ILE A 11 -3.00 15.40 -0.85
C ILE A 11 -3.05 15.95 0.58
N ASP A 12 -3.56 17.17 0.74
CA ASP A 12 -3.30 18.00 1.94
C ASP A 12 -1.77 18.20 2.16
N ALA A 13 -1.34 19.30 2.78
CA ALA A 13 0.09 19.68 2.81
C ALA A 13 1.05 18.66 3.49
N ILE A 14 0.53 17.55 4.02
CA ILE A 14 1.22 16.63 4.92
C ILE A 14 1.41 15.23 4.31
N TYR A 15 0.57 14.76 3.39
CA TYR A 15 0.66 13.40 2.85
C TYR A 15 1.43 13.32 1.53
N LEU A 16 2.31 12.32 1.42
CA LEU A 16 3.04 11.97 0.22
C LEU A 16 2.28 10.88 -0.54
N LEU A 17 2.11 11.05 -1.85
CA LEU A 17 1.62 9.98 -2.71
C LEU A 17 2.79 9.06 -3.05
N VAL A 18 2.67 7.79 -2.68
CA VAL A 18 3.71 6.78 -2.89
C VAL A 18 3.13 5.63 -3.70
N ARG A 19 3.81 5.28 -4.78
CA ARG A 19 3.54 4.07 -5.55
C ARG A 19 4.16 2.89 -4.83
N LEU A 20 3.35 1.89 -4.50
CA LEU A 20 3.77 0.66 -3.84
C LEU A 20 3.50 -0.53 -4.74
N ARG A 21 4.49 -1.41 -4.89
CA ARG A 21 4.32 -2.74 -5.48
C ARG A 21 4.27 -3.77 -4.37
N LEU A 22 3.11 -4.40 -4.19
CA LEU A 22 2.82 -5.31 -3.10
C LEU A 22 2.76 -6.76 -3.61
N GLN A 23 3.37 -7.68 -2.88
CA GLN A 23 3.10 -9.11 -3.01
C GLN A 23 1.98 -9.47 -2.04
N ILE A 24 0.79 -9.74 -2.56
CA ILE A 24 -0.37 -10.15 -1.77
C ILE A 24 -0.25 -11.65 -1.52
N ALA A 25 -0.30 -12.04 -0.24
CA ALA A 25 -0.36 -13.44 0.17
C ALA A 25 -1.79 -13.98 -0.03
N ALA A 26 -1.91 -15.27 -0.34
CA ALA A 26 -3.22 -15.91 -0.47
C ALA A 26 -3.91 -15.99 0.90
N ALA A 27 -5.17 -15.56 0.98
CA ALA A 27 -5.98 -15.58 2.20
C ALA A 27 -7.48 -15.47 1.84
N ASP A 28 -8.36 -16.11 2.63
CA ASP A 28 -9.82 -15.96 2.57
C ASP A 28 -10.44 -15.95 1.16
N GLY A 29 -10.09 -16.95 0.33
CA GLY A 29 -10.62 -17.08 -1.04
C GLY A 29 -9.99 -16.15 -2.07
N VAL A 30 -9.01 -15.33 -1.66
CA VAL A 30 -8.17 -14.52 -2.56
C VAL A 30 -6.87 -15.28 -2.83
N GLU A 31 -6.61 -15.56 -4.11
CA GLU A 31 -5.33 -16.12 -4.55
C GLU A 31 -4.20 -15.09 -4.39
N GLY A 32 -2.96 -15.54 -4.20
CA GLY A 32 -1.82 -14.63 -4.11
C GLY A 32 -1.53 -13.95 -5.45
N PHE A 33 -1.29 -12.64 -5.44
CA PHE A 33 -0.99 -11.87 -6.66
C PHE A 33 -0.10 -10.66 -6.38
N VAL A 34 0.38 -10.01 -7.43
CA VAL A 34 1.13 -8.75 -7.33
C VAL A 34 0.20 -7.60 -7.68
N ALA A 35 0.18 -6.57 -6.83
CA ALA A 35 -0.59 -5.36 -7.05
C ALA A 35 0.31 -4.13 -7.01
N GLU A 36 0.02 -3.15 -7.87
CA GLU A 36 0.58 -1.81 -7.78
C GLU A 36 -0.51 -0.84 -7.32
N ILE A 37 -0.23 -0.08 -6.27
CA ILE A 37 -1.17 0.89 -5.70
C ILE A 37 -0.51 2.24 -5.55
N VAL A 38 -1.30 3.31 -5.53
CA VAL A 38 -0.86 4.63 -5.08
C VAL A 38 -1.55 4.91 -3.76
N ALA A 39 -0.77 5.15 -2.71
CA ALA A 39 -1.27 5.44 -1.38
C ALA A 39 -0.80 6.81 -0.89
N ALA A 40 -1.70 7.56 -0.27
CA ALA A 40 -1.34 8.73 0.51
C ALA A 40 -0.79 8.28 1.87
N LEU A 41 0.44 8.67 2.19
CA LEU A 41 1.15 8.27 3.39
C LEU A 41 1.75 9.48 4.10
N SER A 42 1.66 9.50 5.43
CA SER A 42 2.41 10.49 6.20
C SER A 42 3.90 10.17 6.14
N PRO A 43 4.80 11.17 6.28
CA PRO A 43 6.25 10.94 6.23
C PRO A 43 6.74 9.88 7.22
N VAL A 44 6.14 9.84 8.41
CA VAL A 44 6.43 8.83 9.45
C VAL A 44 6.10 7.42 8.94
N ARG A 45 4.97 7.24 8.27
CA ARG A 45 4.55 5.94 7.74
C ARG A 45 5.42 5.52 6.57
N VAL A 46 5.81 6.45 5.68
CA VAL A 46 6.73 6.17 4.56
C VAL A 46 8.05 5.58 5.08
N ALA A 47 8.60 6.14 6.16
CA ALA A 47 9.84 5.63 6.76
C ALA A 47 9.73 4.19 7.33
N GLN A 48 8.50 3.72 7.60
CA GLN A 48 8.24 2.36 8.09
C GLN A 48 7.95 1.36 6.96
N ILE A 49 7.56 1.83 5.78
CA ILE A 49 7.28 1.00 4.60
C ILE A 49 8.58 0.86 3.81
N VAL A 50 9.39 -0.10 4.24
CA VAL A 50 10.67 -0.46 3.60
C VAL A 50 10.53 -1.80 2.84
N PRO A 51 11.37 -2.07 1.82
CA PRO A 51 11.37 -3.34 1.14
C PRO A 51 11.50 -4.52 2.12
N GLY A 52 10.58 -5.50 1.99
CA GLY A 52 10.51 -6.67 2.86
C GLY A 52 9.65 -6.49 4.11
N ALA A 53 9.19 -5.28 4.42
CA ALA A 53 8.20 -5.07 5.48
C ALA A 53 6.84 -5.68 5.11
N THR A 54 6.17 -6.27 6.09
CA THR A 54 4.78 -6.74 5.95
C THR A 54 3.83 -5.62 6.35
N VAL A 55 2.83 -5.36 5.49
CA VAL A 55 1.77 -4.38 5.75
C VAL A 55 0.41 -5.06 5.68
N LYS A 56 -0.56 -4.57 6.45
CA LYS A 56 -1.95 -5.00 6.33
C LYS A 56 -2.62 -4.26 5.19
N VAL A 57 -3.38 -5.02 4.41
CA VAL A 57 -4.14 -4.53 3.26
C VAL A 57 -5.56 -5.05 3.33
N ARG A 58 -6.48 -4.33 2.72
CA ARG A 58 -7.81 -4.82 2.39
C ARG A 58 -7.87 -5.02 0.88
N VAL A 59 -8.46 -6.13 0.46
CA VAL A 59 -8.59 -6.51 -0.94
C VAL A 59 -10.07 -6.66 -1.25
N ASP A 60 -10.54 -6.01 -2.32
CA ASP A 60 -11.83 -6.34 -2.90
C ASP A 60 -11.69 -7.66 -3.69
N PRO A 61 -12.40 -8.74 -3.30
CA PRO A 61 -12.25 -10.05 -3.92
C PRO A 61 -12.77 -10.09 -5.38
N LEU A 62 -13.64 -9.15 -5.79
CA LEU A 62 -14.20 -9.12 -7.15
C LEU A 62 -13.31 -8.32 -8.10
N SER A 63 -12.93 -7.10 -7.70
CA SER A 63 -12.15 -6.20 -8.55
C SER A 63 -10.63 -6.36 -8.40
N ARG A 64 -10.18 -7.05 -7.34
CA ARG A 64 -8.78 -7.12 -6.88
C ARG A 64 -8.18 -5.75 -6.56
N GLU A 65 -9.02 -4.76 -6.30
CA GLU A 65 -8.57 -3.46 -5.78
C GLU A 65 -7.93 -3.66 -4.40
N VAL A 66 -6.75 -3.09 -4.21
CA VAL A 66 -5.98 -3.21 -2.97
C VAL A 66 -5.84 -1.84 -2.35
N VAL A 67 -6.18 -1.73 -1.07
CA VAL A 67 -5.97 -0.52 -0.27
C VAL A 67 -5.19 -0.86 0.99
N LEU A 68 -4.29 0.02 1.40
CA LEU A 68 -3.61 -0.13 2.68
C LEU A 68 -4.61 -0.02 3.83
N ASP A 69 -4.49 -0.90 4.82
CA ASP A 69 -5.24 -0.79 6.05
C ASP A 69 -4.57 0.26 6.95
N GLN A 70 -5.03 1.49 6.82
CA GLN A 70 -4.55 2.61 7.62
C GLN A 70 -5.50 2.80 8.81
N PRO A 71 -5.03 2.69 10.08
CA PRO A 71 -5.74 3.26 11.20
C PRO A 71 -6.01 4.74 10.89
N ARG A 72 -7.28 5.14 10.95
CA ARG A 72 -7.67 6.55 10.91
C ARG A 72 -7.18 7.16 12.22
N THR A 73 -6.16 8.00 12.17
CA THR A 73 -5.86 8.95 13.24
C THR A 73 -6.96 9.99 13.35
#